data_AF-A0ABD2H5R3-F1
#
_entry.id   AF-A0ABD2H5R3-F1
#
_cell.length_a   1.000
_cell.length_b   1.000
_cell.length_c   1.000
_cell.angle_alpha   90.00
_cell.angle_beta   90.00
_cell.angle_gamma   90.00
#
_symmetry.space_group_name_H-M   'P 1'
#
loop_
_entity.id
_entity.type
_entity.pdbx_description
1 polymer ?
#
loop_
_entity_poly.entity_id
_entity_poly.type
_entity_poly.pdbx_seq_one_letter_code
_entity_poly.pdbx_strand_id
1 'polypeptide(L)'
;MLTSSCCERVSAHACLHFPILLTVQLGLEITVTMTLQWTAVAFFLYAEIALNLILCIPFISARRWRSVFSWRIWNWLTPYWNKCFFTMIMVLIVLFLDAVREVQKYSGAEPMHDVKINPNLFDNVHMKLFRAQRNLYISGFSLFLWLIMRRTVTLLNQVAVTVDNSAGLQAQMDSAVKAAKQHQDDNLRLKQALLNEEKAMSAKNQVLKLDSEKLADQVKTSEQAVRKSYAEVEAMKRQAKGLAQEYDRLLTEHNQLQNVKSGDKKDL
;
A
#
# COMPACT_ATOMS: atom_id res chain seq x y z
N MET A 1 10.97 83.05 60.71
CA MET A 1 11.78 81.92 61.20
C MET A 1 11.19 80.66 60.56
N LEU A 2 11.87 80.10 59.55
CA LEU A 2 12.62 78.82 59.64
C LEU A 2 11.67 77.62 59.84
N THR A 3 11.63 76.53 59.07
CA THR A 3 12.31 76.05 57.85
C THR A 3 11.77 74.63 57.59
N SER A 4 11.77 74.20 56.31
CA SER A 4 11.96 72.81 55.82
C SER A 4 10.94 71.73 56.20
N SER A 5 10.08 71.28 55.29
CA SER A 5 10.37 70.26 54.25
C SER A 5 10.86 68.92 54.81
N CYS A 6 9.99 67.88 54.78
CA CYS A 6 10.32 66.51 54.37
C CYS A 6 9.07 65.60 54.34
N CYS A 7 9.02 64.69 53.34
CA CYS A 7 8.11 63.54 53.19
C CYS A 7 6.69 63.77 52.63
N GLU A 8 6.68 64.26 51.40
CA GLU A 8 6.10 63.55 50.25
C GLU A 8 6.05 62.01 50.40
N ARG A 9 5.02 61.39 49.80
CA ARG A 9 4.89 59.94 49.53
C ARG A 9 4.30 59.09 50.65
N VAL A 10 2.97 59.09 50.80
CA VAL A 10 2.09 57.90 50.84
C VAL A 10 0.64 58.41 50.86
N SER A 11 -0.01 58.57 49.71
CA SER A 11 -1.42 58.19 49.47
C SER A 11 -1.86 58.50 48.03
N ALA A 12 -0.99 58.24 47.04
CA ALA A 12 -1.35 58.30 45.62
C ALA A 12 -1.71 56.92 45.04
N HIS A 13 -1.68 55.86 45.86
CA HIS A 13 -1.86 54.48 45.38
C HIS A 13 -3.28 53.92 45.53
N ALA A 14 -4.22 54.65 46.15
CA ALA A 14 -5.59 54.17 46.37
C ALA A 14 -6.64 54.73 45.37
N CYS A 15 -6.32 55.77 44.60
CA CYS A 15 -7.27 56.37 43.65
C CYS A 15 -7.09 55.94 42.17
N LEU A 16 -6.05 55.18 41.84
CA LEU A 16 -5.77 54.78 40.45
C LEU A 16 -6.31 53.39 40.07
N HIS A 17 -6.77 52.59 41.03
CA HIS A 17 -7.22 51.22 40.75
C HIS A 17 -8.75 51.07 40.60
N PHE A 18 -9.54 52.06 41.03
CA PHE A 18 -10.98 52.05 40.86
C PHE A 18 -11.48 52.44 39.46
N PRO A 19 -10.90 53.44 38.75
CA PRO A 19 -11.39 53.78 37.41
C PRO A 19 -11.02 52.73 36.37
N ILE A 20 -9.92 51.98 36.55
CA ILE A 20 -9.50 50.94 35.61
C ILE A 20 -10.40 49.71 35.73
N LEU A 21 -10.72 49.27 36.96
CA LEU A 21 -11.66 48.17 37.17
C LEU A 21 -13.08 48.58 36.74
N LEU A 22 -13.49 49.83 36.97
CA LEU A 22 -14.78 50.34 36.51
C LEU A 22 -14.82 50.52 34.99
N THR A 23 -13.72 50.86 34.30
CA THR A 23 -13.66 50.90 32.82
C THR A 23 -13.51 49.53 32.17
N VAL A 24 -12.92 48.55 32.86
CA VAL A 24 -12.91 47.16 32.42
C VAL A 24 -14.26 46.52 32.69
N GLN A 25 -14.94 46.84 33.81
CA GLN A 25 -16.29 46.37 34.12
C GLN A 25 -17.36 47.10 33.30
N LEU A 26 -17.27 48.41 33.06
CA LEU A 26 -18.11 49.13 32.07
C LEU A 26 -17.76 48.69 30.66
N GLY A 27 -16.49 48.45 30.33
CA GLY A 27 -16.09 47.94 29.02
C GLY A 27 -16.66 46.54 28.77
N LEU A 28 -16.66 45.69 29.80
CA LEU A 28 -17.20 44.34 29.79
C LEU A 28 -18.73 44.34 29.83
N GLU A 29 -19.39 45.21 30.61
CA GLU A 29 -20.85 45.37 30.65
C GLU A 29 -21.44 46.10 29.42
N ILE A 30 -20.72 47.06 28.84
CA ILE A 30 -21.09 47.73 27.58
C ILE A 30 -20.93 46.77 26.39
N THR A 31 -19.99 45.82 26.44
CA THR A 31 -19.98 44.69 25.49
C THR A 31 -21.08 43.66 25.75
N VAL A 32 -21.46 43.42 27.01
CA VAL A 32 -22.56 42.49 27.36
C VAL A 32 -23.93 43.05 26.94
N THR A 33 -24.05 44.38 26.79
CA THR A 33 -25.25 45.09 26.31
C THR A 33 -25.24 45.43 24.81
N MET A 34 -24.44 44.72 24.00
CA MET A 34 -24.81 44.44 22.61
C MET A 34 -25.62 43.15 22.59
N THR A 35 -26.96 43.25 22.68
CA THR A 35 -27.96 42.21 22.35
C THR A 35 -27.41 40.77 22.33
N LEU A 36 -27.62 40.00 23.42
CA LEU A 36 -27.19 38.60 23.62
C LEU A 36 -27.19 37.70 22.37
N GLN A 37 -28.10 37.97 21.44
CA GLN A 37 -28.15 37.39 20.10
C GLN A 37 -26.82 37.49 19.33
N TRP A 38 -26.19 38.66 19.25
CA TRP A 38 -24.96 38.86 18.46
C TRP A 38 -23.72 38.27 19.13
N THR A 39 -23.71 38.17 20.46
CA THR A 39 -22.68 37.44 21.19
C THR A 39 -22.74 35.94 20.90
N ALA A 40 -23.95 35.37 20.81
CA ALA A 40 -24.14 33.97 20.41
C ALA A 40 -23.68 33.72 18.96
N VAL A 41 -23.99 34.64 18.04
CA VAL A 41 -23.51 34.56 16.65
C VAL A 41 -21.98 34.70 16.57
N ALA A 42 -21.38 35.60 17.35
CA ALA A 42 -19.93 35.76 17.40
C ALA A 42 -19.23 34.52 17.98
N PHE A 43 -19.79 33.91 19.02
CA PHE A 43 -19.28 32.65 19.57
C PHE A 43 -19.33 31.52 18.53
N PHE A 44 -20.44 31.41 17.80
CA PHE A 44 -20.58 30.44 16.72
C PHE A 44 -19.53 30.67 15.63
N LEU A 45 -19.31 31.91 15.21
CA LEU A 45 -18.26 32.28 14.26
C LEU A 45 -16.86 31.91 14.77
N TYR A 46 -16.53 32.16 16.04
CA TYR A 46 -15.22 31.76 16.59
C TYR A 46 -15.06 30.24 16.64
N ALA A 47 -16.12 29.50 16.95
CA ALA A 47 -16.10 28.04 16.89
C ALA A 47 -15.88 27.53 15.47
N GLU A 48 -16.52 28.14 14.46
CA GLU A 48 -16.30 27.84 13.05
C GLU A 48 -14.86 28.13 12.61
N ILE A 49 -14.29 29.27 13.03
CA ILE A 49 -12.89 29.62 12.74
C ILE A 49 -11.95 28.59 13.36
N ALA A 50 -12.14 28.25 14.64
CA ALA A 50 -11.31 27.26 15.32
C ALA A 50 -11.41 25.90 14.63
N LEU A 51 -12.61 25.46 14.25
CA LEU A 51 -12.83 24.20 13.55
C LEU A 51 -12.17 24.20 12.16
N ASN A 52 -12.32 25.26 11.38
CA ASN A 52 -11.67 25.40 10.08
C ASN A 52 -10.15 25.44 10.21
N LEU A 53 -9.61 26.15 11.22
CA LEU A 53 -8.18 26.19 11.48
C LEU A 53 -7.66 24.79 11.82
N ILE A 54 -8.32 24.08 12.73
CA ILE A 54 -7.99 22.69 13.09
C ILE A 54 -8.01 21.79 11.84
N LEU A 55 -9.01 21.96 10.98
CA LEU A 55 -9.18 21.17 9.75
C LEU A 55 -8.13 21.50 8.67
N CYS A 56 -7.70 22.77 8.59
CA CYS A 56 -6.69 23.24 7.65
C CYS A 56 -5.25 23.03 8.13
N ILE A 57 -5.03 22.65 9.40
CA ILE A 57 -3.68 22.39 9.91
C ILE A 57 -3.09 21.17 9.18
N PRO A 58 -1.96 21.35 8.44
CA PRO A 58 -1.30 20.25 7.72
C PRO A 58 -0.64 19.22 8.65
N PHE A 59 -0.58 19.50 9.96
CA PHE A 59 0.03 18.64 10.97
C PHE A 59 -0.79 17.38 11.28
N ILE A 60 -2.12 17.41 11.10
CA ILE A 60 -2.96 16.23 11.16
C ILE A 60 -3.02 15.64 9.75
N SER A 61 -2.18 14.64 9.48
CA SER A 61 -2.19 13.96 8.17
C SER A 61 -3.59 13.43 7.84
N ALA A 62 -3.93 13.38 6.54
CA ALA A 62 -5.20 12.85 6.05
C ALA A 62 -5.54 11.44 6.62
N ARG A 63 -4.50 10.67 6.99
CA ARG A 63 -4.62 9.36 7.64
C ARG A 63 -5.19 9.43 9.06
N ARG A 64 -4.90 10.47 9.84
CA ARG A 64 -5.46 10.67 11.19
C ARG A 64 -6.91 11.18 11.13
N TRP A 65 -7.19 12.13 10.24
CA TRP A 65 -8.56 12.57 9.95
C TRP A 65 -9.44 11.41 9.50
N ARG A 66 -8.90 10.49 8.70
CA ARG A 66 -9.59 9.26 8.33
C ARG A 66 -9.98 8.40 9.54
N SER A 67 -9.11 8.24 10.53
CA SER A 67 -9.46 7.48 11.75
C SER A 67 -10.57 8.14 12.56
N VAL A 68 -10.63 9.47 12.55
CA VAL A 68 -11.71 10.25 13.19
C VAL A 68 -13.00 10.14 12.38
N PHE A 69 -12.92 10.16 11.04
CA PHE A 69 -14.10 10.07 10.17
C PHE A 69 -14.64 8.64 10.02
N SER A 70 -13.78 7.63 10.15
CA SER A 70 -14.17 6.21 10.17
C SER A 70 -14.69 5.77 11.53
N TRP A 71 -14.73 6.65 12.54
CA TRP A 71 -15.34 6.30 13.81
C TRP A 71 -16.83 6.09 13.64
N ARG A 72 -17.36 5.11 14.37
CA ARG A 72 -18.77 4.67 14.31
C ARG A 72 -19.79 5.81 14.51
N ILE A 73 -19.36 6.88 15.19
CA ILE A 73 -20.12 8.10 15.44
C ILE A 73 -20.42 8.86 14.14
N TRP A 74 -19.46 8.95 13.22
CA TRP A 74 -19.63 9.68 11.95
C TRP A 74 -20.58 8.98 10.99
N ASN A 75 -20.57 7.64 10.93
CA ASN A 75 -21.53 6.89 10.11
C ASN A 75 -22.97 7.06 10.61
N TRP A 76 -23.17 7.10 11.93
CA TRP A 76 -24.49 7.37 12.51
C TRP A 76 -24.93 8.83 12.31
N LEU A 77 -23.98 9.76 12.31
CA LEU A 77 -24.24 11.20 12.16
C LEU A 77 -24.50 11.62 10.70
N THR A 78 -23.88 10.95 9.72
CA THR A 78 -23.99 11.22 8.28
C THR A 78 -25.43 11.43 7.77
N PRO A 79 -26.42 10.55 8.08
CA PRO A 79 -27.80 10.74 7.61
C PRO A 79 -28.46 12.00 8.20
N TYR A 80 -28.13 12.38 9.44
CA TYR A 80 -28.64 13.59 10.09
C TYR A 80 -27.89 14.85 9.66
N TRP A 81 -26.64 14.71 9.23
CA TRP A 81 -25.76 15.83 8.92
C TRP A 81 -26.27 16.69 7.76
N ASN A 82 -26.83 16.07 6.71
CA ASN A 82 -27.41 16.83 5.60
C ASN A 82 -28.63 17.65 6.06
N LYS A 83 -29.51 17.09 6.90
CA LYS A 83 -30.69 17.81 7.39
C LYS A 83 -30.29 18.96 8.32
N CYS A 84 -29.39 18.71 9.28
CA CYS A 84 -28.85 19.72 10.17
C CYS A 84 -28.12 20.83 9.40
N PHE A 85 -27.34 20.48 8.38
CA PHE A 85 -26.63 21.43 7.52
C PHE A 85 -27.58 22.39 6.80
N PHE A 86 -28.65 21.88 6.17
CA PHE A 86 -29.64 22.71 5.48
C PHE A 86 -30.43 23.61 6.45
N THR A 87 -30.75 23.11 7.65
CA THR A 87 -31.38 23.94 8.68
C THR A 87 -30.44 25.06 9.16
N MET A 88 -29.17 24.75 9.41
CA MET A 88 -28.20 25.75 9.86
C MET A 88 -27.93 26.82 8.80
N ILE A 89 -27.68 26.44 7.53
CA ILE A 89 -27.48 27.43 6.45
C ILE A 89 -28.72 28.32 6.28
N MET A 90 -29.94 27.79 6.45
CA MET A 90 -31.17 28.59 6.37
C MET A 90 -31.23 29.64 7.49
N VAL A 91 -30.85 29.27 8.73
CA VAL A 91 -30.75 30.22 9.85
C VAL A 91 -29.68 31.28 9.58
N LEU A 92 -28.51 30.90 9.08
CA LEU A 92 -27.43 31.83 8.74
C LEU A 92 -27.83 32.82 7.63
N ILE A 93 -28.56 32.35 6.60
CA ILE A 93 -29.09 33.21 5.54
C ILE A 93 -30.12 34.19 6.11
N VAL A 94 -31.02 33.75 6.98
CA VAL A 94 -32.01 34.65 7.62
C VAL A 94 -31.31 35.71 8.47
N LEU A 95 -30.33 35.33 9.29
CA LEU A 95 -29.54 36.27 10.09
C LEU A 95 -28.74 37.26 9.23
N PHE A 96 -28.20 36.80 8.10
CA PHE A 96 -27.51 37.66 7.15
C PHE A 96 -28.48 38.66 6.50
N LEU A 97 -29.66 38.21 6.04
CA LEU A 97 -30.68 39.09 5.47
C LEU A 97 -31.26 40.05 6.51
N ASP A 98 -31.38 39.65 7.76
CA ASP A 98 -31.78 40.51 8.87
C ASP A 98 -30.74 41.62 9.09
N ALA A 99 -29.44 41.27 9.12
CA ALA A 99 -28.35 42.24 9.20
C ALA A 99 -28.31 43.19 8.00
N VAL A 100 -28.53 42.69 6.78
CA VAL A 100 -28.58 43.52 5.56
C VAL A 100 -29.76 44.48 5.62
N ARG A 101 -30.95 44.01 6.01
CA ARG A 101 -32.13 44.87 6.16
C ARG A 101 -31.91 45.91 7.25
N GLU A 102 -31.26 45.55 8.34
CA GLU A 102 -30.95 46.47 9.42
C GLU A 102 -29.98 47.57 8.95
N VAL A 103 -28.90 47.20 8.24
CA VAL A 103 -27.96 48.17 7.63
C VAL A 103 -28.68 49.05 6.60
N GLN A 104 -29.49 48.47 5.71
CA GLN A 104 -30.22 49.23 4.69
C GLN A 104 -31.27 50.17 5.29
N LYS A 105 -31.95 49.77 6.36
CA LYS A 105 -32.90 50.61 7.09
C LYS A 105 -32.24 51.83 7.74
N TYR A 106 -31.02 51.67 8.26
CA TYR A 106 -30.26 52.78 8.86
C TYR A 106 -29.43 53.57 7.83
N SER A 107 -29.20 53.03 6.63
CA SER A 107 -28.43 53.66 5.55
C SER A 107 -29.32 54.34 4.49
N GLY A 108 -30.58 53.91 4.34
CA GLY A 108 -31.57 54.51 3.45
C GLY A 108 -32.15 55.82 3.99
N ALA A 109 -32.65 56.69 3.11
CA ALA A 109 -32.99 58.11 3.32
C ALA A 109 -34.05 58.46 4.38
N GLU A 110 -34.62 57.49 5.10
CA GLU A 110 -35.69 57.70 6.11
C GLU A 110 -35.28 58.54 7.34
N PRO A 111 -34.06 58.46 7.91
CA PRO A 111 -33.69 59.36 9.01
C PRO A 111 -33.42 60.79 8.52
N MET A 112 -33.16 60.98 7.22
CA MET A 112 -32.75 62.28 6.69
C MET A 112 -33.89 63.30 6.67
N HIS A 113 -35.15 62.85 6.67
CA HIS A 113 -36.32 63.74 6.73
C HIS A 113 -36.57 64.28 8.15
N ASP A 114 -36.23 63.50 9.18
CA ASP A 114 -36.46 63.83 10.60
C ASP A 114 -35.24 64.49 11.28
N VAL A 115 -34.05 64.37 10.69
CA VAL A 115 -32.79 64.99 11.18
C VAL A 115 -32.82 66.52 11.10
N LYS A 116 -33.70 67.12 10.29
CA LYS A 116 -33.84 68.59 10.21
C LYS A 116 -34.39 69.21 11.51
N ILE A 117 -34.96 68.40 12.42
CA ILE A 117 -35.65 68.87 13.62
C ILE A 117 -34.79 68.74 14.89
N ASN A 118 -33.79 67.84 14.95
CA ASN A 118 -32.93 67.67 16.14
C ASN A 118 -31.49 67.23 15.82
N PRO A 119 -30.45 68.06 16.07
CA PRO A 119 -29.05 67.72 15.76
C PRO A 119 -28.50 66.56 16.59
N ASN A 120 -29.02 66.31 17.80
CA ASN A 120 -28.61 65.19 18.66
C ASN A 120 -29.08 63.80 18.14
N LEU A 121 -29.99 63.75 17.15
CA LEU A 121 -30.48 62.50 16.58
C LEU A 121 -29.50 61.91 15.54
N PHE A 122 -28.72 62.79 14.89
CA PHE A 122 -27.78 62.43 13.84
C PHE A 122 -26.66 61.53 14.37
N ASP A 123 -26.09 61.86 15.54
CA ASP A 123 -25.05 61.05 16.20
C ASP A 123 -25.57 59.66 16.62
N ASN A 124 -26.84 59.57 17.03
CA ASN A 124 -27.47 58.31 17.38
C ASN A 124 -27.70 57.38 16.17
N VAL A 125 -27.94 57.94 14.98
CA VAL A 125 -28.07 57.17 13.74
C VAL A 125 -26.71 56.68 13.25
N HIS A 126 -25.68 57.53 13.28
CA HIS A 126 -24.32 57.11 12.94
C HIS A 126 -23.78 56.03 13.89
N MET A 127 -24.03 56.14 15.20
CA MET A 127 -23.67 55.08 16.16
C MET A 127 -24.40 53.75 15.91
N LYS A 128 -25.65 53.78 15.44
CA LYS A 128 -26.42 52.58 15.07
C LYS A 128 -25.99 51.99 13.73
N LEU A 129 -25.59 52.83 12.78
CA LEU A 129 -25.07 52.39 11.49
C LEU A 129 -23.74 51.60 11.65
N PHE A 130 -22.82 52.10 12.48
CA PHE A 130 -21.58 51.37 12.81
C PHE A 130 -21.84 50.07 13.61
N ARG A 131 -22.97 49.98 14.32
CA ARG A 131 -23.39 48.74 14.99
C ARG A 131 -23.92 47.72 13.97
N ALA A 132 -24.81 48.13 13.09
CA ALA A 132 -25.38 47.28 12.04
C ALA A 132 -24.31 46.80 11.05
N GLN A 133 -23.34 47.65 10.71
CA GLN A 133 -22.22 47.29 9.83
C GLN A 133 -21.33 46.18 10.42
N ARG A 134 -21.01 46.25 11.72
CA ARG A 134 -20.24 45.20 12.42
C ARG A 134 -21.00 43.87 12.46
N ASN A 135 -22.30 43.93 12.76
CA ASN A 135 -23.19 42.78 12.80
C ASN A 135 -23.31 42.09 11.43
N LEU A 136 -23.36 42.87 10.35
CA LEU A 136 -23.36 42.37 8.98
C LEU A 136 -22.05 41.62 8.63
N TYR A 137 -20.90 42.14 9.05
CA TYR A 137 -19.63 41.44 8.84
C TYR A 137 -19.59 40.11 9.59
N ILE A 138 -20.02 40.07 10.85
CA ILE A 138 -20.04 38.85 11.66
C ILE A 138 -20.93 37.78 11.01
N SER A 139 -22.15 38.12 10.61
CA SER A 139 -23.06 37.16 9.96
C SER A 139 -22.57 36.73 8.57
N GLY A 140 -21.99 37.66 7.79
CA GLY A 140 -21.42 37.36 6.48
C GLY A 140 -20.20 36.45 6.54
N PHE A 141 -19.28 36.69 7.48
CA PHE A 141 -18.11 35.84 7.67
C PHE A 141 -18.50 34.44 8.15
N SER A 142 -19.50 34.30 9.03
CA SER A 142 -19.97 32.98 9.47
C SER A 142 -20.56 32.18 8.30
N LEU A 143 -21.39 32.81 7.47
CA LEU A 143 -21.93 32.16 6.26
C LEU A 143 -20.82 31.70 5.31
N PHE A 144 -19.80 32.53 5.08
CA PHE A 144 -18.67 32.18 4.24
C PHE A 144 -17.85 31.01 4.82
N LEU A 145 -17.52 31.07 6.11
CA LEU A 145 -16.75 30.03 6.80
C LEU A 145 -17.50 28.70 6.87
N TRP A 146 -18.83 28.72 7.00
CA TRP A 146 -19.66 27.52 6.96
C TRP A 146 -19.59 26.83 5.59
N LEU A 147 -19.63 27.60 4.50
CA LEU A 147 -19.47 27.06 3.14
C LEU A 147 -18.07 26.47 2.91
N ILE A 148 -17.02 27.15 3.39
CA ILE A 148 -15.66 26.62 3.35
C ILE A 148 -15.58 25.30 4.13
N MET A 149 -16.11 25.27 5.36
CA MET A 149 -16.11 24.06 6.18
C MET A 149 -16.77 22.89 5.46
N ARG A 150 -17.94 23.11 4.83
CA ARG A 150 -18.63 22.07 4.03
C ARG A 150 -17.76 21.56 2.88
N ARG A 151 -17.13 22.48 2.13
CA ARG A 151 -16.24 22.11 1.02
C ARG A 151 -15.04 21.32 1.53
N THR A 152 -14.40 21.75 2.61
CA THR A 152 -13.22 21.10 3.19
C THR A 152 -13.55 19.72 3.75
N VAL A 153 -14.67 19.55 4.47
CA VAL A 153 -15.11 18.23 4.97
C VAL A 153 -15.43 17.28 3.82
N THR A 154 -16.10 17.77 2.77
CA THR A 154 -16.43 16.93 1.60
C THR A 154 -15.17 16.48 0.87
N LEU A 155 -14.20 17.39 0.65
CA LEU A 155 -12.92 17.07 0.04
C LEU A 155 -12.10 16.11 0.92
N LEU A 156 -12.10 16.30 2.24
CA LEU A 156 -11.42 15.41 3.17
C LEU A 156 -11.99 13.99 3.11
N ASN A 157 -13.31 13.85 3.00
CA ASN A 157 -13.97 12.56 2.83
C ASN A 157 -13.61 11.88 1.51
N GLN A 158 -13.58 12.65 0.42
CA GLN A 158 -13.15 12.13 -0.88
C GLN A 158 -11.69 11.66 -0.82
N VAL A 159 -10.79 12.47 -0.27
CA VAL A 159 -9.39 12.10 -0.07
C VAL A 159 -9.27 10.85 0.81
N ALA A 160 -10.04 10.74 1.89
CA ALA A 160 -10.04 9.56 2.75
C ALA A 160 -10.51 8.29 2.03
N VAL A 161 -11.49 8.38 1.13
CA VAL A 161 -11.96 7.24 0.31
C VAL A 161 -10.95 6.89 -0.78
N THR A 162 -10.35 7.89 -1.44
CA THR A 162 -9.33 7.66 -2.48
C THR A 162 -8.07 7.01 -1.90
N VAL A 163 -7.65 7.40 -0.70
CA VAL A 163 -6.50 6.77 -0.01
C VAL A 163 -6.76 5.29 0.26
N ASP A 164 -7.97 4.91 0.67
CA ASP A 164 -8.35 3.50 0.83
C ASP A 164 -8.31 2.71 -0.47
N ASN A 165 -8.90 3.25 -1.52
CA ASN A 165 -8.91 2.62 -2.83
C ASN A 165 -7.48 2.47 -3.35
N SER A 166 -6.61 3.45 -3.12
CA SER A 166 -5.20 3.38 -3.51
C SER A 166 -4.39 2.41 -2.65
N ALA A 167 -4.66 2.28 -1.35
CA ALA A 167 -3.97 1.34 -0.47
C ALA A 167 -4.42 -0.11 -0.75
N GLY A 168 -5.70 -0.32 -1.03
CA GLY A 168 -6.23 -1.59 -1.50
C GLY A 168 -5.67 -1.97 -2.87
N LEU A 169 -5.60 -1.01 -3.80
CA LEU A 169 -4.98 -1.20 -5.11
C LEU A 169 -3.48 -1.50 -4.98
N GLN A 170 -2.76 -0.78 -4.12
CA GLN A 170 -1.34 -1.02 -3.88
C GLN A 170 -1.09 -2.41 -3.26
N ALA A 171 -1.90 -2.84 -2.29
CA ALA A 171 -1.81 -4.18 -1.73
C ALA A 171 -2.10 -5.28 -2.77
N GLN A 172 -3.05 -5.03 -3.68
CA GLN A 172 -3.35 -5.92 -4.80
C GLN A 172 -2.20 -5.96 -5.82
N MET A 173 -1.60 -4.80 -6.14
CA MET A 173 -0.43 -4.70 -7.01
C MET A 173 0.78 -5.40 -6.39
N ASP A 174 1.07 -5.19 -5.11
CA ASP A 174 2.17 -5.85 -4.40
C ASP A 174 1.99 -7.37 -4.36
N SER A 175 0.75 -7.84 -4.18
CA SER A 175 0.42 -9.27 -4.20
C SER A 175 0.60 -9.87 -5.61
N ALA A 176 0.14 -9.17 -6.65
CA ALA A 176 0.31 -9.59 -8.03
C ALA A 176 1.78 -9.58 -8.46
N VAL A 177 2.55 -8.56 -8.05
CA VAL A 177 3.99 -8.48 -8.30
C VAL A 177 4.75 -9.58 -7.57
N LYS A 178 4.37 -9.91 -6.33
CA LYS A 178 4.97 -11.02 -5.58
C LYS A 178 4.70 -12.37 -6.25
N ALA A 179 3.46 -12.61 -6.71
CA ALA A 179 3.11 -13.82 -7.46
C ALA A 179 3.88 -13.91 -8.79
N ALA A 180 4.00 -12.80 -9.53
CA ALA A 180 4.76 -12.75 -10.77
C ALA A 180 6.26 -13.05 -10.55
N LYS A 181 6.86 -12.51 -9.48
CA LYS A 181 8.26 -12.83 -9.11
C LYS A 181 8.44 -14.30 -8.75
N GLN A 182 7.52 -14.90 -7.99
CA GLN A 182 7.57 -16.32 -7.66
C GLN A 182 7.52 -17.19 -8.93
N HIS A 183 6.63 -16.88 -9.86
CA HIS A 183 6.55 -17.60 -11.14
C HIS A 183 7.82 -17.44 -12.00
N GLN A 184 8.47 -16.27 -11.96
CA GLN A 184 9.73 -16.04 -12.65
C GLN A 184 10.88 -16.84 -12.02
N ASP A 185 10.98 -16.86 -10.69
CA ASP A 185 12.00 -17.61 -9.96
C ASP A 185 11.82 -19.13 -10.13
N ASP A 186 10.57 -19.61 -10.10
CA ASP A 186 10.25 -21.02 -10.36
C ASP A 186 10.57 -21.42 -11.79
N ASN A 187 10.31 -20.55 -12.77
CA ASN A 187 10.73 -20.79 -14.17
C ASN A 187 12.24 -20.86 -14.31
N LEU A 188 12.99 -19.97 -13.63
CA LEU A 188 14.45 -19.99 -13.63
C LEU A 188 15.00 -21.27 -13.02
N ARG A 189 14.43 -21.69 -11.87
CA ARG A 189 14.79 -22.95 -11.21
C ARG A 189 14.49 -24.17 -12.07
N LEU A 190 13.32 -24.20 -12.70
CA LEU A 190 12.94 -25.28 -13.60
C LEU A 190 13.87 -25.35 -14.82
N LYS A 191 14.21 -24.19 -15.41
CA LYS A 191 15.16 -24.12 -16.52
C LYS A 191 16.55 -24.60 -16.13
N GLN A 192 17.04 -24.25 -14.93
CA GLN A 192 18.32 -24.76 -14.41
C GLN A 192 18.26 -26.28 -14.15
N ALA A 193 17.16 -26.79 -13.59
CA ALA A 193 16.97 -28.22 -13.37
C ALA A 193 16.98 -29.00 -14.69
N LEU A 194 16.25 -28.53 -15.70
CA LEU A 194 16.23 -29.13 -17.04
C LEU A 194 17.61 -29.11 -17.69
N LEU A 195 18.36 -27.99 -17.61
CA LEU A 195 19.72 -27.92 -18.15
C LEU A 195 20.68 -28.88 -17.44
N ASN A 196 20.53 -29.06 -16.12
CA ASN A 196 21.34 -30.01 -15.37
C ASN A 196 20.98 -31.46 -15.71
N GLU A 197 19.69 -31.76 -15.87
CA GLU A 197 19.19 -33.07 -16.28
C GLU A 197 19.65 -33.42 -17.70
N GLU A 198 19.58 -32.47 -18.64
CA GLU A 198 20.07 -32.62 -20.01
C GLU A 198 21.59 -32.91 -20.03
N LYS A 199 22.38 -32.17 -19.24
CA LYS A 199 23.83 -32.42 -19.09
C LYS A 199 24.11 -33.80 -18.50
N ALA A 200 23.39 -34.18 -17.44
CA ALA A 200 23.55 -35.50 -16.81
C ALA A 200 23.18 -36.63 -17.76
N MET A 201 22.10 -36.48 -18.53
CA MET A 201 21.66 -37.45 -19.53
C MET A 201 22.66 -37.54 -20.69
N SER A 202 23.19 -36.42 -21.15
CA SER A 202 24.24 -36.39 -22.19
C SER A 202 25.52 -37.09 -21.72
N ALA A 203 25.98 -36.80 -20.49
CA ALA A 203 27.13 -37.48 -19.90
C ALA A 203 26.88 -38.99 -19.76
N LYS A 204 25.70 -39.38 -19.25
CA LYS A 204 25.31 -40.79 -19.11
C LYS A 204 25.25 -41.49 -20.47
N ASN A 205 24.73 -40.84 -21.51
CA ASN A 205 24.71 -41.37 -22.88
C ASN A 205 26.12 -41.53 -23.47
N GLN A 206 27.06 -40.62 -23.20
CA GLN A 206 28.46 -40.77 -23.62
C GLN A 206 29.12 -41.97 -22.94
N VAL A 207 28.94 -42.12 -21.62
CA VAL A 207 29.46 -43.28 -20.88
C VAL A 207 28.85 -44.57 -21.42
N LEU A 208 27.53 -44.60 -21.65
CA LEU A 208 26.83 -45.77 -22.18
C LEU A 208 27.33 -46.15 -23.59
N LYS A 209 27.66 -45.16 -24.43
CA LYS A 209 28.28 -45.40 -25.74
C LYS A 209 29.66 -46.04 -25.62
N LEU A 210 30.52 -45.52 -24.74
CA LEU A 210 31.85 -46.08 -24.50
C LEU A 210 31.77 -47.52 -23.96
N ASP A 211 30.86 -47.78 -23.01
CA ASP A 211 30.64 -49.13 -22.48
C ASP A 211 30.10 -50.07 -23.56
N SER A 212 29.20 -49.59 -24.41
CA SER A 212 28.67 -50.36 -25.54
C SER A 212 29.77 -50.72 -26.55
N GLU A 213 30.69 -49.80 -26.85
CA GLU A 213 31.83 -50.06 -27.75
C GLU A 213 32.81 -51.06 -27.12
N LYS A 214 33.14 -50.87 -25.84
CA LYS A 214 34.00 -51.80 -25.08
C LYS A 214 33.41 -53.20 -24.97
N LEU A 215 32.10 -53.33 -24.79
CA LEU A 215 31.41 -54.62 -24.81
C LEU A 215 31.44 -55.24 -26.20
N ALA A 216 31.23 -54.47 -27.26
CA ALA A 216 31.28 -54.96 -28.63
C ALA A 216 32.67 -55.52 -28.99
N ASP A 217 33.75 -54.87 -28.55
CA ASP A 217 35.12 -55.35 -28.75
C ASP A 217 35.42 -56.64 -27.97
N GLN A 218 34.94 -56.75 -26.73
CA GLN A 218 35.04 -57.99 -25.96
C GLN A 218 34.27 -59.15 -26.61
N VAL A 219 33.06 -58.87 -27.12
CA VAL A 219 32.26 -59.88 -27.85
C VAL A 219 33.00 -60.33 -29.11
N LYS A 220 33.55 -59.40 -29.91
CA LYS A 220 34.35 -59.75 -31.10
C LYS A 220 35.57 -60.59 -30.75
N THR A 221 36.28 -60.24 -29.68
CA THR A 221 37.47 -60.98 -29.24
C THR A 221 37.11 -62.40 -28.79
N SER A 222 36.04 -62.54 -28.00
CA SER A 222 35.50 -63.83 -27.57
C SER A 222 35.02 -64.67 -28.75
N GLU A 223 34.30 -64.07 -29.71
CA GLU A 223 33.84 -64.76 -30.92
C GLU A 223 35.03 -65.27 -31.75
N GLN A 224 36.09 -64.46 -31.92
CA GLN A 224 37.30 -64.89 -32.61
C GLN A 224 38.02 -66.04 -31.89
N ALA A 225 38.09 -66.01 -30.55
CA ALA A 225 38.67 -67.09 -29.75
C ALA A 225 37.88 -68.40 -29.92
N VAL A 226 36.54 -68.32 -29.84
CA VAL A 226 35.65 -69.47 -30.05
C VAL A 226 35.78 -70.01 -31.48
N ARG A 227 35.88 -69.15 -32.49
CA ARG A 227 36.11 -69.59 -33.88
C ARG A 227 37.44 -70.31 -34.05
N LYS A 228 38.53 -69.80 -33.43
CA LYS A 228 39.84 -70.46 -33.48
C LYS A 228 39.80 -71.82 -32.79
N SER A 229 39.26 -71.91 -31.57
CA SER A 229 39.14 -73.18 -30.87
C SER A 229 38.24 -74.17 -31.62
N TYR A 230 37.17 -73.69 -32.25
CA TYR A 230 36.30 -74.53 -33.07
C TYR A 230 37.04 -75.08 -34.30
N ALA A 231 37.83 -74.25 -34.99
CA ALA A 231 38.66 -74.68 -36.11
C ALA A 231 39.74 -75.69 -35.68
N GLU A 232 40.36 -75.49 -34.52
CA GLU A 232 41.32 -76.44 -33.93
C GLU A 232 40.65 -77.77 -33.58
N VAL A 233 39.45 -77.75 -33.00
CA VAL A 233 38.66 -78.97 -32.71
C VAL A 233 38.27 -79.69 -34.00
N GLU A 234 37.86 -78.98 -35.05
CA GLU A 234 37.63 -79.58 -36.36
C GLU A 234 38.90 -80.20 -36.94
N ALA A 235 40.04 -79.51 -36.85
CA ALA A 235 41.33 -80.02 -37.33
C ALA A 235 41.74 -81.27 -36.56
N MET A 236 41.66 -81.27 -35.23
CA MET A 236 41.90 -82.44 -34.38
C MET A 236 40.95 -83.60 -34.73
N LYS A 237 39.67 -83.32 -34.99
CA LYS A 237 38.70 -84.33 -35.42
C LYS A 237 39.09 -84.96 -36.76
N ARG A 238 39.58 -84.16 -37.73
CA ARG A 238 40.08 -84.68 -39.02
C ARG A 238 41.35 -85.50 -38.83
N GLN A 239 42.29 -85.05 -37.99
CA GLN A 239 43.50 -85.79 -37.65
C GLN A 239 43.19 -87.12 -36.97
N ALA A 240 42.28 -87.13 -35.98
CA ALA A 240 41.85 -88.34 -35.28
C ALA A 240 41.17 -89.34 -36.23
N LYS A 241 40.35 -88.86 -37.18
CA LYS A 241 39.78 -89.71 -38.22
C LYS A 241 40.84 -90.32 -39.15
N GLY A 242 41.81 -89.51 -39.59
CA GLY A 242 42.92 -90.01 -40.41
C GLY A 242 43.77 -91.04 -39.67
N LEU A 243 44.07 -90.80 -38.39
CA LEU A 243 44.82 -91.74 -37.55
C LEU A 243 44.05 -93.06 -37.34
N ALA A 244 42.74 -93.00 -37.10
CA ALA A 244 41.90 -94.18 -36.97
C ALA A 244 41.90 -95.04 -38.26
N GLN A 245 41.87 -94.41 -39.44
CA GLN A 245 41.95 -95.12 -40.72
C GLN A 245 43.31 -95.81 -40.93
N GLU A 246 44.43 -95.15 -40.64
CA GLU A 246 45.75 -95.78 -40.72
C GLU A 246 45.90 -96.90 -39.69
N TYR A 247 45.32 -96.76 -38.50
CA TYR A 247 45.29 -97.81 -37.50
C TYR A 247 44.52 -99.05 -37.98
N ASP A 248 43.31 -98.87 -38.52
CA ASP A 248 42.51 -99.96 -39.11
C ASP A 248 43.23 -100.64 -40.28
N ARG A 249 43.93 -99.85 -41.11
CA ARG A 249 44.75 -100.37 -42.21
C ARG A 249 45.91 -101.22 -41.70
N LEU A 250 46.69 -100.73 -40.73
CA LEU A 250 47.78 -101.47 -40.10
C LEU A 250 47.28 -102.79 -39.50
N LEU A 251 46.13 -102.76 -38.83
CA LEU A 251 45.50 -103.93 -38.24
C LEU A 251 45.17 -104.98 -39.31
N THR A 252 44.63 -104.52 -40.45
CA THR A 252 44.32 -105.37 -41.60
C THR A 252 45.58 -105.99 -42.21
N GLU A 253 46.64 -105.20 -42.42
CA GLU A 253 47.94 -105.68 -42.91
C GLU A 253 48.58 -106.68 -41.93
N HIS A 254 48.52 -106.44 -40.61
CA HIS A 254 48.99 -107.38 -39.59
C HIS A 254 48.23 -108.71 -39.63
N ASN A 255 46.91 -108.66 -39.79
CA ASN A 255 46.05 -109.84 -39.85
C ASN A 255 46.35 -110.66 -41.12
N GLN A 256 46.58 -110.00 -42.26
CA GLN A 256 47.04 -110.64 -43.49
C GLN A 256 48.40 -111.33 -43.32
N LEU A 257 49.39 -110.66 -42.72
CA LEU A 257 50.71 -111.24 -42.47
C LEU A 257 50.68 -112.41 -41.47
N GLN A 258 49.81 -112.37 -40.45
CA GLN A 258 49.61 -113.48 -39.52
C GLN A 258 49.02 -114.72 -40.20
N ASN A 259 48.06 -114.54 -41.12
CA ASN A 259 47.51 -115.64 -41.89
C ASN A 259 48.56 -116.29 -42.80
N VAL A 260 49.45 -115.49 -43.43
CA VAL A 260 50.58 -115.99 -44.22
C VAL A 260 51.59 -116.77 -43.35
N LYS A 261 51.92 -116.30 -42.14
CA LYS A 261 52.80 -117.03 -41.20
C LYS A 261 52.19 -118.32 -40.63
N SER A 262 50.86 -118.43 -40.56
CA SER A 262 50.19 -119.68 -40.17
C SER A 262 50.10 -120.72 -41.29
N GLY A 263 50.35 -120.31 -42.54
CA GLY A 263 50.41 -121.19 -43.70
C GLY A 263 51.75 -121.91 -43.90
N ASP A 264 52.83 -121.45 -43.25
CA ASP A 264 54.21 -121.90 -43.51
C ASP A 264 54.74 -122.93 -42.47
N LYS A 265 53.84 -123.61 -41.75
CA LYS A 265 54.18 -124.65 -40.75
C LYS A 265 53.32 -125.93 -40.84
N LYS A 266 52.81 -126.28 -42.03
CA LYS A 266 52.11 -127.56 -42.26
C LYS A 266 52.54 -128.33 -43.51
N ASP A 267 53.76 -128.13 -43.99
CA ASP A 267 54.45 -129.07 -44.89
C ASP A 267 55.92 -129.24 -44.45
N LEU A 268 56.13 -129.85 -43.28
CA LEU A 268 57.24 -130.77 -42.98
C LEU A 268 56.99 -131.52 -41.66
#